data_AF-A0A8E2DKF8-F1
#
_entry.id   AF-A0A8E2DKF8-F1
#
_cell.length_a   1.000
_cell.length_b   1.000
_cell.length_c   1.000
_cell.angle_alpha   90.00
_cell.angle_beta   90.00
_cell.angle_gamma   90.00
#
_symmetry.space_group_name_H-M   'P 1'
#
loop_
_entity.id
_entity.type
_entity.pdbx_description
1 polymer ?
#
loop_
_entity_poly.entity_id
_entity_poly.type
_entity_poly.pdbx_seq_one_letter_code
_entity_poly.pdbx_strand_id
1 'polypeptide(L)'
;MSKRRVAYYYDSDVGSYTYGLGHPMKPQRMRITHELVSAYNMLDKMDVIRAKRASAESMTRFHTDEYVHFLSRVTPETAEELTYNGTRFLVGEDNPAFEGVFEFCTISAGGSIAAAQRITNGSADIAINWAGGLHHAKKREASGFCYINDIVLAILELLRVFPRVLYVDIDCHHGDGVEEAFYTTDRVMTCSFHKFGEYFPGTGTLDDRGRGRGRGYAVNVPLKDGITDESFKSVFEPVIDKILEVYQPSAVVLQCGADSLAGDKLGCFNITMQGHASCVQYMRKRGVPLILLGGGGYTVKNVARTWAYETACALGIEKEIDPNLPWNEYFEWFGPRYRLEVVENNMDDLNVKDGSLDAVRSTVLQQLSELQPAPSVGLHDVPRQSLGSHLGFTREEKTDDLDESLAQHMRFVNSLQTEASDESDEDAMSEVSDASRRGRSVTSRRHVRSGKARMSLLTGQYFDVPRLEEGGCGYYDYGCGHGHGHPPENGARRRFFHLPEPQKTRLDVVNGMRNGSPASVAEPMERGGRDTSLSGGEEMDVDEEEEDEEDEDA
;
A
#
# COMPACT_ATOMS: atom_id res chain seq x y z
N MET A 1 24.11 16.75 -18.38
CA MET A 1 22.97 15.84 -18.57
C MET A 1 21.71 16.68 -18.59
N SER A 2 20.78 16.44 -19.52
CA SER A 2 19.47 17.13 -19.50
C SER A 2 18.79 16.91 -18.15
N LYS A 3 18.12 17.95 -17.63
CA LYS A 3 17.33 17.84 -16.39
C LYS A 3 16.18 16.85 -16.66
N ARG A 4 16.18 15.70 -15.97
CA ARG A 4 15.12 14.69 -16.11
C ARG A 4 13.80 15.24 -15.57
N ARG A 5 12.70 15.00 -16.28
CA ARG A 5 11.35 15.38 -15.86
C ARG A 5 10.87 14.39 -14.81
N VAL A 6 10.55 14.90 -13.63
CA VAL A 6 10.08 14.11 -12.49
C VAL A 6 8.59 14.39 -12.27
N ALA A 7 7.81 13.33 -12.16
CA ALA A 7 6.42 13.38 -11.72
C ALA A 7 6.30 12.75 -10.33
N TYR A 8 5.53 13.35 -9.45
CA TYR A 8 5.37 12.93 -8.07
C TYR A 8 3.89 12.80 -7.73
N TYR A 9 3.48 11.63 -7.27
CA TYR A 9 2.09 11.31 -6.99
C TYR A 9 1.82 11.35 -5.49
N TYR A 10 0.78 12.10 -5.12
CA TYR A 10 0.34 12.22 -3.74
C TYR A 10 -1.17 12.48 -3.66
N ASP A 11 -1.82 11.76 -2.75
CA ASP A 11 -3.21 12.01 -2.35
C ASP A 11 -3.21 12.31 -0.85
N SER A 12 -3.82 13.42 -0.45
CA SER A 12 -3.87 13.88 0.94
C SER A 12 -4.52 12.86 1.89
N ASP A 13 -5.41 12.03 1.37
CA ASP A 13 -6.20 11.10 2.18
C ASP A 13 -5.36 9.90 2.65
N VAL A 14 -4.26 9.59 1.96
CA VAL A 14 -3.44 8.39 2.21
C VAL A 14 -2.91 8.32 3.65
N GLY A 15 -2.57 9.46 4.24
CA GLY A 15 -2.01 9.54 5.59
C GLY A 15 -3.05 9.38 6.70
N SER A 16 -4.34 9.38 6.38
CA SER A 16 -5.44 9.30 7.34
C SER A 16 -5.90 7.87 7.62
N TYR A 17 -5.51 6.91 6.77
CA TYR A 17 -5.84 5.49 6.98
C TYR A 17 -4.98 4.88 8.09
N THR A 18 -5.59 3.99 8.88
CA THR A 18 -4.92 3.29 9.98
C THR A 18 -5.20 1.80 9.91
N TYR A 19 -4.14 0.99 10.02
CA TYR A 19 -4.25 -0.47 10.09
C TYR A 19 -4.73 -0.96 11.47
N GLY A 20 -4.96 -0.04 12.42
CA GLY A 20 -5.38 -0.36 13.78
C GLY A 20 -4.36 0.01 14.84
N LEU A 21 -4.77 -0.16 16.11
CA LEU A 21 -3.93 0.07 17.27
C LEU A 21 -2.82 -0.99 17.32
N GLY A 22 -1.59 -0.60 17.65
CA GLY A 22 -0.44 -1.52 17.73
C GLY A 22 0.19 -1.91 16.39
N HIS A 23 -0.57 -1.94 15.28
CA HIS A 23 -0.07 -2.41 13.98
C HIS A 23 1.15 -1.60 13.46
N PRO A 24 2.24 -2.22 12.98
CA PRO A 24 3.47 -1.51 12.61
C PRO A 24 3.34 -0.66 11.34
N MET A 25 2.54 -1.09 10.35
CA MET A 25 2.28 -0.28 9.15
C MET A 25 1.49 0.99 9.49
N LYS A 26 2.12 2.16 9.30
CA LYS A 26 1.52 3.48 9.53
C LYS A 26 1.52 4.31 8.23
N PRO A 27 0.40 4.36 7.47
CA PRO A 27 0.29 5.17 6.25
C PRO A 27 0.63 6.66 6.43
N GLN A 28 0.50 7.20 7.65
CA GLN A 28 0.93 8.55 8.03
C GLN A 28 2.37 8.89 7.61
N ARG A 29 3.27 7.90 7.51
CA ARG A 29 4.65 8.09 7.01
C ARG A 29 4.71 8.75 5.62
N MET A 30 3.72 8.48 4.76
CA MET A 30 3.62 9.09 3.42
C MET A 30 3.27 10.58 3.50
N ARG A 31 2.42 10.98 4.44
CA ARG A 31 2.09 12.40 4.69
C ARG A 31 3.28 13.16 5.27
N ILE A 32 4.01 12.55 6.22
CA ILE A 32 5.21 13.17 6.80
C ILE A 32 6.30 13.33 5.73
N THR A 33 6.44 12.35 4.82
CA THR A 33 7.34 12.45 3.67
C THR A 33 6.94 13.61 2.76
N HIS A 34 5.66 13.73 2.41
CA HIS A 34 5.17 14.83 1.58
C HIS A 34 5.45 16.20 2.19
N GLU A 35 5.23 16.32 3.51
CA GLU A 35 5.48 17.54 4.26
C GLU A 35 6.98 17.91 4.26
N LEU A 36 7.90 16.95 4.44
CA LEU A 36 9.33 17.20 4.31
C LEU A 36 9.71 17.61 2.88
N VAL A 37 9.16 16.94 1.87
CA VAL A 37 9.39 17.28 0.46
C VAL A 37 8.94 18.71 0.15
N SER A 38 7.82 19.13 0.73
CA SER A 38 7.30 20.51 0.68
C SER A 38 8.25 21.49 1.38
N ALA A 39 8.65 21.20 2.62
CA ALA A 39 9.51 22.07 3.42
C ALA A 39 10.91 22.28 2.82
N TYR A 40 11.41 21.32 2.04
CA TYR A 40 12.65 21.45 1.26
C TYR A 40 12.46 22.14 -0.11
N ASN A 41 11.26 22.68 -0.39
CA ASN A 41 10.91 23.38 -1.65
C ASN A 41 11.15 22.52 -2.90
N MET A 42 10.85 21.22 -2.82
CA MET A 42 11.04 20.30 -3.94
C MET A 42 9.80 20.21 -4.85
N LEU A 43 8.61 20.55 -4.34
CA LEU A 43 7.36 20.46 -5.11
C LEU A 43 7.40 21.31 -6.39
N ASP A 44 7.99 22.51 -6.34
CA ASP A 44 8.12 23.40 -7.51
C ASP A 44 9.12 22.91 -8.57
N LYS A 45 9.88 21.84 -8.26
CA LYS A 45 10.90 21.26 -9.13
C LYS A 45 10.39 20.01 -9.88
N MET A 46 9.14 19.60 -9.67
CA MET A 46 8.51 18.41 -10.26
C MET A 46 7.02 18.60 -10.54
N ASP A 47 6.44 17.71 -11.36
CA ASP A 47 5.00 17.69 -11.60
C ASP A 47 4.29 16.95 -10.45
N VAL A 48 3.65 17.68 -9.54
CA VAL A 48 2.87 17.11 -8.44
C VAL A 48 1.46 16.76 -8.92
N ILE A 49 1.08 15.49 -8.80
CA ILE A 49 -0.15 14.95 -9.40
C ILE A 49 -0.95 14.19 -8.34
N ARG A 50 -2.24 14.53 -8.23
CA ARG A 50 -3.22 13.66 -7.57
C ARG A 50 -3.74 12.66 -8.59
N ALA A 51 -3.35 11.40 -8.46
CA ALA A 51 -3.81 10.35 -9.38
C ALA A 51 -5.32 10.10 -9.24
N LYS A 52 -5.94 9.67 -10.33
CA LYS A 52 -7.29 9.08 -10.25
C LYS A 52 -7.18 7.79 -9.45
N ARG A 53 -8.01 7.63 -8.42
CA ARG A 53 -8.14 6.38 -7.67
C ARG A 53 -8.44 5.22 -8.63
N ALA A 54 -7.75 4.09 -8.45
CA ALA A 54 -7.89 2.92 -9.32
C ALA A 54 -9.31 2.35 -9.25
N SER A 55 -9.89 2.00 -10.41
CA SER A 55 -11.16 1.28 -10.47
C SER A 55 -10.96 -0.20 -10.15
N ALA A 56 -12.03 -0.88 -9.73
CA ALA A 56 -12.02 -2.34 -9.58
C ALA A 56 -11.55 -3.04 -10.87
N GLU A 57 -12.04 -2.60 -12.03
CA GLU A 57 -11.62 -3.09 -13.35
C GLU A 57 -10.10 -2.95 -13.59
N SER A 58 -9.48 -1.88 -13.09
CA SER A 58 -8.04 -1.71 -13.22
C SER A 58 -7.27 -2.68 -12.32
N MET A 59 -7.77 -2.94 -11.12
CA MET A 59 -7.17 -3.89 -10.18
C MET A 59 -7.34 -5.35 -10.64
N THR A 60 -8.45 -5.69 -11.28
CA THR A 60 -8.73 -7.05 -11.77
C THR A 60 -7.93 -7.45 -13.00
N ARG A 61 -7.11 -6.55 -13.57
CA ARG A 61 -6.11 -6.91 -14.59
C ARG A 61 -5.07 -7.91 -14.07
N PHE A 62 -4.83 -7.91 -12.75
CA PHE A 62 -3.99 -8.90 -12.09
C PHE A 62 -4.81 -9.71 -11.07
N HIS A 63 -5.44 -9.04 -10.12
CA HIS A 63 -6.20 -9.70 -9.06
C HIS A 63 -7.47 -10.36 -9.59
N THR A 64 -7.99 -11.37 -8.91
CA THR A 64 -9.30 -11.93 -9.29
C THR A 64 -10.45 -10.99 -8.95
N ASP A 65 -11.49 -10.98 -9.77
CA ASP A 65 -12.72 -10.20 -9.56
C ASP A 65 -13.32 -10.41 -8.18
N GLU A 66 -13.34 -11.67 -7.73
CA GLU A 66 -13.88 -12.02 -6.43
C GLU A 66 -13.12 -11.40 -5.26
N TYR A 67 -11.78 -11.34 -5.35
CA TYR A 67 -10.94 -10.76 -4.30
C TYR A 67 -11.06 -9.24 -4.25
N VAL A 68 -11.11 -8.57 -5.41
CA VAL A 68 -11.32 -7.12 -5.47
C VAL A 68 -12.73 -6.76 -4.98
N HIS A 69 -13.74 -7.56 -5.35
CA HIS A 69 -15.10 -7.39 -4.86
C HIS A 69 -15.19 -7.58 -3.34
N PHE A 70 -14.50 -8.58 -2.80
CA PHE A 70 -14.35 -8.78 -1.36
C PHE A 70 -13.77 -7.53 -0.68
N LEU A 71 -12.62 -7.03 -1.14
CA LEU A 71 -11.98 -5.85 -0.55
C LEU A 71 -12.89 -4.63 -0.59
N SER A 72 -13.70 -4.46 -1.64
CA SER A 72 -14.63 -3.34 -1.77
C SER A 72 -15.81 -3.37 -0.78
N ARG A 73 -16.03 -4.51 -0.10
CA ARG A 73 -17.16 -4.73 0.80
C ARG A 73 -16.77 -5.00 2.24
N VAL A 74 -15.54 -5.45 2.47
CA VAL A 74 -15.10 -5.85 3.81
C VAL A 74 -14.99 -4.64 4.73
N THR A 75 -15.55 -4.79 5.92
CA THR A 75 -15.42 -3.87 7.05
C THR A 75 -14.92 -4.66 8.27
N PRO A 76 -14.42 -3.99 9.32
CA PRO A 76 -14.02 -4.68 10.55
C PRO A 76 -15.09 -5.63 11.11
N GLU A 77 -16.37 -5.25 11.01
CA GLU A 77 -17.51 -6.01 11.53
C GLU A 77 -17.88 -7.21 10.66
N THR A 78 -17.61 -7.14 9.36
CA THR A 78 -17.98 -8.18 8.39
C THR A 78 -16.81 -9.11 8.03
N ALA A 79 -15.60 -8.78 8.49
CA ALA A 79 -14.37 -9.48 8.14
C ALA A 79 -14.42 -10.97 8.47
N GLU A 80 -14.86 -11.34 9.67
CA GLU A 80 -14.91 -12.74 10.10
C GLU A 80 -15.81 -13.59 9.17
N GLU A 81 -17.00 -13.09 8.84
CA GLU A 81 -17.94 -13.78 7.95
C GLU A 81 -17.41 -13.85 6.50
N LEU A 82 -16.97 -12.71 5.95
CA LEU A 82 -16.57 -12.62 4.54
C LEU A 82 -15.25 -13.35 4.23
N THR A 83 -14.41 -13.56 5.24
CA THR A 83 -13.16 -14.33 5.12
C THR A 83 -13.32 -15.81 5.45
N TYR A 84 -14.55 -16.27 5.76
CA TYR A 84 -14.83 -17.61 6.26
C TYR A 84 -13.91 -17.94 7.47
N ASN A 85 -14.02 -17.12 8.51
CA ASN A 85 -13.23 -17.17 9.74
C ASN A 85 -11.71 -17.12 9.48
N GLY A 86 -11.26 -16.19 8.64
CA GLY A 86 -9.83 -15.94 8.37
C GLY A 86 -9.15 -16.99 7.48
N THR A 87 -9.90 -17.87 6.83
CA THR A 87 -9.34 -18.91 5.94
C THR A 87 -9.19 -18.44 4.49
N ARG A 88 -9.72 -17.25 4.17
CA ARG A 88 -9.80 -16.74 2.82
C ARG A 88 -9.49 -15.25 2.75
N PHE A 89 -8.74 -14.84 1.72
CA PHE A 89 -8.41 -13.45 1.36
C PHE A 89 -7.54 -12.70 2.36
N LEU A 90 -7.95 -12.61 3.63
CA LEU A 90 -7.19 -12.05 4.74
C LEU A 90 -6.76 -13.21 5.64
N VAL A 91 -5.71 -13.92 5.20
CA VAL A 91 -5.19 -15.08 5.93
C VAL A 91 -4.20 -14.59 6.99
N GLY A 92 -4.35 -15.10 8.21
CA GLY A 92 -3.54 -14.68 9.36
C GLY A 92 -4.00 -13.37 9.98
N GLU A 93 -3.18 -12.80 10.86
CA GLU A 93 -3.52 -11.59 11.61
C GLU A 93 -2.90 -10.31 11.03
N ASP A 94 -1.93 -10.45 10.12
CA ASP A 94 -1.11 -9.33 9.65
C ASP A 94 -1.88 -8.37 8.73
N ASN A 95 -2.98 -8.82 8.10
CA ASN A 95 -3.74 -8.02 7.15
C ASN A 95 -5.15 -7.74 7.70
N PRO A 96 -5.28 -6.85 8.70
CA PRO A 96 -6.56 -6.56 9.34
C PRO A 96 -7.52 -5.86 8.38
N ALA A 97 -8.81 -6.20 8.45
CA ALA A 97 -9.82 -5.32 7.88
C ALA A 97 -9.87 -4.02 8.69
N PHE A 98 -9.79 -2.88 8.01
CA PHE A 98 -9.92 -1.56 8.62
C PHE A 98 -10.82 -0.66 7.79
N GLU A 99 -11.39 0.37 8.42
CA GLU A 99 -12.26 1.33 7.76
C GLU A 99 -11.52 2.02 6.61
N GLY A 100 -12.02 1.84 5.39
CA GLY A 100 -11.44 2.41 4.19
C GLY A 100 -10.27 1.65 3.57
N VAL A 101 -10.12 0.34 3.87
CA VAL A 101 -9.06 -0.51 3.26
C VAL A 101 -9.08 -0.48 1.73
N PHE A 102 -10.28 -0.50 1.12
CA PHE A 102 -10.41 -0.44 -0.33
C PHE A 102 -9.96 0.91 -0.88
N GLU A 103 -10.37 2.01 -0.26
CA GLU A 103 -9.98 3.35 -0.65
C GLU A 103 -8.47 3.56 -0.58
N PHE A 104 -7.83 3.08 0.50
CA PHE A 104 -6.37 3.07 0.62
C PHE A 104 -5.71 2.34 -0.57
N CYS A 105 -6.21 1.14 -0.90
CA CYS A 105 -5.73 0.38 -2.05
C CYS A 105 -5.91 1.14 -3.37
N THR A 106 -7.03 1.86 -3.54
CA THR A 106 -7.32 2.62 -4.76
C THR A 106 -6.35 3.79 -4.97
N ILE A 107 -5.87 4.40 -3.89
CA ILE A 107 -4.86 5.47 -3.95
C ILE A 107 -3.51 4.90 -4.37
N SER A 108 -3.07 3.85 -3.68
CA SER A 108 -1.78 3.19 -3.94
C SER A 108 -1.69 2.69 -5.39
N ALA A 109 -2.67 1.87 -5.81
CA ALA A 109 -2.73 1.34 -7.18
C ALA A 109 -2.93 2.44 -8.23
N GLY A 110 -3.77 3.44 -7.93
CA GLY A 110 -4.03 4.56 -8.84
C GLY A 110 -2.76 5.37 -9.15
N GLY A 111 -1.95 5.65 -8.12
CA GLY A 111 -0.66 6.33 -8.25
C GLY A 111 0.32 5.56 -9.13
N SER A 112 0.50 4.26 -8.90
CA SER A 112 1.46 3.44 -9.63
C SER A 112 1.04 3.19 -11.09
N ILE A 113 -0.26 2.99 -11.35
CA ILE A 113 -0.79 2.89 -12.72
C ILE A 113 -0.61 4.22 -13.46
N ALA A 114 -0.95 5.36 -12.83
CA ALA A 114 -0.79 6.68 -13.45
C ALA A 114 0.69 7.01 -13.70
N ALA A 115 1.58 6.63 -12.78
CA ALA A 115 3.03 6.73 -12.97
C ALA A 115 3.49 5.96 -14.21
N ALA A 116 3.07 4.70 -14.37
CA ALA A 116 3.38 3.90 -15.54
C ALA A 116 2.83 4.53 -16.83
N GLN A 117 1.59 5.01 -16.84
CA GLN A 117 1.00 5.70 -17.99
C GLN A 117 1.77 6.96 -18.40
N ARG A 118 2.29 7.71 -17.43
CA ARG A 118 3.06 8.93 -17.71
C ARG A 118 4.44 8.62 -18.28
N ILE A 119 5.06 7.52 -17.84
CA ILE A 119 6.29 6.98 -18.41
C ILE A 119 6.06 6.45 -19.84
N THR A 120 5.03 5.62 -20.07
CA THR A 120 4.74 5.06 -21.40
C THR A 120 4.37 6.12 -22.43
N ASN A 121 3.71 7.20 -22.02
CA ASN A 121 3.39 8.34 -22.89
C ASN A 121 4.56 9.30 -23.11
N GLY A 122 5.72 9.08 -22.48
CA GLY A 122 6.90 9.95 -22.60
C GLY A 122 6.74 11.32 -21.95
N SER A 123 5.76 11.50 -21.06
CA SER A 123 5.48 12.75 -20.35
C SER A 123 6.35 12.95 -19.10
N ALA A 124 6.98 11.88 -18.60
CA ALA A 124 7.95 11.93 -17.51
C ALA A 124 9.12 11.00 -17.82
N ASP A 125 10.29 11.31 -17.25
CA ASP A 125 11.47 10.43 -17.31
C ASP A 125 11.62 9.64 -16.01
N ILE A 126 11.15 10.21 -14.89
CA ILE A 126 11.06 9.57 -13.58
C ILE A 126 9.66 9.83 -13.00
N ALA A 127 9.03 8.82 -12.42
CA ALA A 127 7.77 8.95 -11.70
C ALA A 127 7.91 8.40 -10.27
N ILE A 128 7.34 9.07 -9.28
CA ILE A 128 7.47 8.74 -7.85
C ILE A 128 6.09 8.52 -7.26
N ASN A 129 5.86 7.38 -6.62
CA ASN A 129 4.67 7.10 -5.82
C ASN A 129 5.05 6.41 -4.51
N TRP A 130 5.28 7.19 -3.45
CA TRP A 130 5.60 6.65 -2.12
C TRP A 130 4.43 5.94 -1.44
N ALA A 131 3.20 6.07 -1.95
CA ALA A 131 2.05 5.31 -1.49
C ALA A 131 1.99 3.88 -2.06
N GLY A 132 2.77 3.61 -3.11
CA GLY A 132 2.91 2.30 -3.74
C GLY A 132 4.01 1.45 -3.14
N GLY A 133 4.34 0.36 -3.82
CA GLY A 133 5.42 -0.56 -3.43
C GLY A 133 4.95 -1.74 -2.59
N LEU A 134 3.66 -2.09 -2.63
CA LEU A 134 3.07 -3.15 -1.81
C LEU A 134 3.30 -4.53 -2.44
N HIS A 135 4.53 -5.01 -2.33
CA HIS A 135 5.06 -6.15 -3.10
C HIS A 135 4.58 -7.55 -2.67
N HIS A 136 4.02 -7.71 -1.47
CA HIS A 136 3.62 -9.03 -0.95
C HIS A 136 2.24 -9.48 -1.41
N ALA A 137 1.40 -8.55 -1.88
CA ALA A 137 0.03 -8.86 -2.29
C ALA A 137 0.02 -9.90 -3.42
N LYS A 138 -0.75 -10.97 -3.23
CA LYS A 138 -0.87 -12.08 -4.18
C LYS A 138 -2.05 -11.88 -5.11
N LYS A 139 -2.20 -12.77 -6.09
CA LYS A 139 -3.31 -12.70 -7.06
C LYS A 139 -4.70 -12.77 -6.40
N ARG A 140 -4.82 -13.53 -5.31
CA ARG A 140 -6.10 -13.87 -4.66
C ARG A 140 -6.14 -13.64 -3.16
N GLU A 141 -5.09 -13.08 -2.56
CA GLU A 141 -5.01 -12.92 -1.11
C GLU A 141 -4.07 -11.78 -0.73
N ALA A 142 -4.33 -11.19 0.43
CA ALA A 142 -3.45 -10.24 1.08
C ALA A 142 -2.31 -10.98 1.79
N SER A 143 -1.15 -10.36 1.87
CA SER A 143 0.02 -10.90 2.57
C SER A 143 0.94 -9.75 2.97
N GLY A 144 1.61 -9.86 4.12
CA GLY A 144 2.64 -8.90 4.57
C GLY A 144 2.19 -7.43 4.50
N PHE A 145 1.04 -7.10 5.07
CA PHE A 145 0.42 -5.75 5.05
C PHE A 145 -0.07 -5.25 3.68
N CYS A 146 0.05 -6.08 2.63
CA CYS A 146 -0.24 -5.73 1.25
C CYS A 146 -1.54 -6.40 0.75
N TYR A 147 -2.50 -5.59 0.32
CA TYR A 147 -3.79 -6.08 -0.19
C TYR A 147 -3.85 -6.10 -1.73
N ILE A 148 -3.42 -5.01 -2.39
CA ILE A 148 -3.36 -4.89 -3.84
C ILE A 148 -1.92 -4.66 -4.27
N ASN A 149 -1.46 -5.42 -5.26
CA ASN A 149 -0.11 -5.34 -5.80
C ASN A 149 -0.05 -4.25 -6.88
N ASP A 150 0.16 -3.01 -6.44
CA ASP A 150 0.25 -1.85 -7.31
C ASP A 150 1.44 -1.92 -8.29
N ILE A 151 2.51 -2.61 -7.88
CA ILE A 151 3.72 -2.83 -8.69
C ILE A 151 3.39 -3.69 -9.90
N VAL A 152 2.73 -4.84 -9.71
CA VAL A 152 2.35 -5.72 -10.81
C VAL A 152 1.44 -4.98 -11.80
N LEU A 153 0.47 -4.20 -11.30
CA LEU A 153 -0.41 -3.39 -12.15
C LEU A 153 0.36 -2.34 -12.96
N ALA A 154 1.35 -1.67 -12.35
CA ALA A 154 2.22 -0.71 -13.03
C ALA A 154 3.09 -1.38 -14.10
N ILE A 155 3.68 -2.55 -13.81
CA ILE A 155 4.49 -3.32 -14.75
C ILE A 155 3.63 -3.78 -15.94
N LEU A 156 2.41 -4.27 -15.70
CA LEU A 156 1.47 -4.64 -16.77
C LEU A 156 1.18 -3.45 -17.71
N GLU A 157 1.06 -2.24 -17.17
CA GLU A 157 0.88 -1.03 -17.97
C GLU A 157 2.15 -0.67 -18.76
N LEU A 158 3.35 -0.79 -18.16
CA LEU A 158 4.63 -0.60 -18.85
C LEU A 158 4.81 -1.60 -20.00
N LEU A 159 4.44 -2.87 -19.81
CA LEU A 159 4.55 -3.94 -20.81
C LEU A 159 3.69 -3.72 -22.06
N ARG A 160 2.79 -2.73 -22.08
CA ARG A 160 2.08 -2.34 -23.30
C ARG A 160 2.98 -1.64 -24.32
N VAL A 161 4.06 -1.01 -23.86
CA VAL A 161 4.98 -0.23 -24.70
C VAL A 161 6.41 -0.78 -24.63
N PHE A 162 6.84 -1.18 -23.45
CA PHE A 162 8.20 -1.65 -23.20
C PHE A 162 8.28 -3.17 -23.37
N PRO A 163 9.17 -3.68 -24.26
CA PRO A 163 9.31 -5.12 -24.46
C PRO A 163 9.82 -5.83 -23.20
N ARG A 164 10.72 -5.15 -22.46
CA ARG A 164 11.37 -5.65 -21.23
C ARG A 164 11.34 -4.59 -20.13
N VAL A 165 10.87 -5.01 -18.96
CA VAL A 165 10.79 -4.19 -17.75
C VAL A 165 11.63 -4.85 -16.66
N LEU A 166 12.53 -4.09 -16.04
CA LEU A 166 13.29 -4.54 -14.88
C LEU A 166 12.58 -4.06 -13.61
N TYR A 167 12.31 -4.98 -12.70
CA TYR A 167 11.89 -4.69 -11.33
C TYR A 167 13.08 -4.90 -10.39
N VAL A 168 13.41 -3.88 -9.61
CA VAL A 168 14.44 -3.94 -8.56
C VAL A 168 13.79 -3.65 -7.23
N ASP A 169 14.11 -4.45 -6.22
CA ASP A 169 13.53 -4.40 -4.89
C ASP A 169 14.64 -4.32 -3.84
N ILE A 170 14.63 -3.25 -3.03
CA ILE A 170 15.59 -2.99 -1.94
C ILE A 170 14.91 -2.96 -0.56
N ASP A 171 13.67 -3.46 -0.47
CA ASP A 171 13.02 -3.78 0.80
C ASP A 171 13.80 -4.86 1.56
N CYS A 172 13.73 -4.86 2.89
CA CYS A 172 14.36 -5.91 3.70
C CYS A 172 13.74 -7.29 3.40
N HIS A 173 12.47 -7.33 2.97
CA HIS A 173 11.73 -8.55 2.67
C HIS A 173 11.81 -8.91 1.19
N HIS A 174 11.75 -10.21 0.90
CA HIS A 174 11.71 -10.68 -0.48
C HIS A 174 10.43 -10.19 -1.19
N GLY A 175 10.58 -9.61 -2.39
CA GLY A 175 9.51 -9.12 -3.27
C GLY A 175 8.67 -10.23 -3.93
N ASP A 176 8.18 -11.16 -3.12
CA ASP A 176 7.62 -12.44 -3.50
C ASP A 176 6.34 -12.37 -4.34
N GLY A 177 5.46 -11.40 -4.11
CA GLY A 177 4.23 -11.24 -4.90
C GLY A 177 4.50 -10.76 -6.32
N VAL A 178 5.53 -9.90 -6.50
CA VAL A 178 5.96 -9.44 -7.83
C VAL A 178 6.71 -10.55 -8.56
N GLU A 179 7.60 -11.26 -7.85
CA GLU A 179 8.30 -12.43 -8.40
C GLU A 179 7.32 -13.51 -8.85
N GLU A 180 6.34 -13.89 -8.01
CA GLU A 180 5.33 -14.90 -8.37
C GLU A 180 4.53 -14.50 -9.61
N ALA A 181 4.11 -13.23 -9.69
CA ALA A 181 3.30 -12.73 -10.81
C ALA A 181 4.01 -12.86 -12.17
N PHE A 182 5.35 -12.77 -12.18
CA PHE A 182 6.15 -12.80 -13.40
C PHE A 182 7.09 -14.01 -13.51
N TYR A 183 6.97 -15.00 -12.62
CA TYR A 183 7.88 -16.15 -12.49
C TYR A 183 8.04 -17.00 -13.76
N THR A 184 7.12 -16.88 -14.72
CA THR A 184 7.06 -17.69 -15.94
C THR A 184 7.28 -16.91 -17.24
N THR A 185 7.66 -15.64 -17.17
CA THR A 185 7.91 -14.77 -18.34
C THR A 185 9.34 -14.23 -18.36
N ASP A 186 9.88 -14.01 -19.56
CA ASP A 186 11.16 -13.34 -19.82
C ASP A 186 10.99 -11.82 -20.05
N ARG A 187 9.75 -11.35 -20.21
CA ARG A 187 9.46 -9.92 -20.43
C ARG A 187 9.59 -9.04 -19.19
N VAL A 188 9.68 -9.65 -18.01
CA VAL A 188 9.97 -8.97 -16.75
C VAL A 188 11.09 -9.72 -16.06
N MET A 189 12.12 -9.00 -15.63
CA MET A 189 13.14 -9.54 -14.74
C MET A 189 12.92 -8.95 -13.35
N THR A 190 12.83 -9.79 -12.33
CA THR A 190 12.76 -9.39 -10.93
C THR A 190 14.13 -9.55 -10.28
N CYS A 191 14.58 -8.53 -9.55
CA CYS A 191 15.82 -8.55 -8.78
C CYS A 191 15.55 -8.07 -7.36
N SER A 192 15.71 -8.93 -6.36
CA SER A 192 15.44 -8.60 -4.96
C SER A 192 16.68 -8.81 -4.09
N PHE A 193 16.98 -7.82 -3.26
CA PHE A 193 18.04 -7.86 -2.24
C PHE A 193 17.38 -7.85 -0.87
N HIS A 194 17.39 -8.96 -0.15
CA HIS A 194 16.55 -9.13 1.03
C HIS A 194 17.20 -10.02 2.08
N LYS A 195 16.74 -9.91 3.32
CA LYS A 195 17.14 -10.84 4.38
C LYS A 195 16.56 -12.23 4.08
N PHE A 196 17.39 -13.25 4.27
CA PHE A 196 16.98 -14.63 4.16
C PHE A 196 17.48 -15.49 5.34
N GLY A 197 16.68 -16.49 5.71
CA GLY A 197 16.88 -17.33 6.90
C GLY A 197 16.01 -16.89 8.07
N GLU A 198 15.08 -17.77 8.49
CA GLU A 198 14.08 -17.53 9.54
C GLU A 198 13.45 -16.13 9.48
N TYR A 199 13.02 -15.71 8.28
CA TYR A 199 12.46 -14.38 8.03
C TYR A 199 11.30 -14.45 7.06
N PHE A 200 10.34 -13.53 7.21
CA PHE A 200 9.23 -13.39 6.28
C PHE A 200 9.74 -12.89 4.92
N PRO A 201 9.20 -13.38 3.77
CA PRO A 201 8.12 -14.35 3.59
C PRO A 201 8.57 -15.83 3.50
N GLY A 202 9.86 -16.12 3.72
CA GLY A 202 10.41 -17.48 3.62
C GLY A 202 10.70 -17.98 2.20
N THR A 203 10.62 -17.09 1.19
CA THR A 203 10.99 -17.34 -0.21
C THR A 203 12.19 -16.46 -0.61
N GLY A 204 12.68 -16.57 -1.85
CA GLY A 204 13.79 -15.74 -2.33
C GLY A 204 15.16 -16.41 -2.16
N THR A 205 15.20 -17.74 -2.25
CA THR A 205 16.47 -18.48 -2.17
C THR A 205 17.34 -18.21 -3.39
N LEU A 206 18.65 -18.50 -3.31
CA LEU A 206 19.55 -18.46 -4.47
C LEU A 206 19.10 -19.39 -5.63
N ASP A 207 18.31 -20.42 -5.32
CA ASP A 207 17.84 -21.41 -6.28
C ASP A 207 16.49 -21.00 -6.93
N ASP A 208 15.81 -20.01 -6.37
CA ASP A 208 14.57 -19.45 -6.91
C ASP A 208 14.89 -18.57 -8.13
N ARG A 209 14.95 -19.23 -9.29
CA ARG A 209 15.40 -18.64 -10.55
C ARG A 209 14.31 -18.56 -11.62
N GLY A 210 13.03 -18.62 -11.25
CA GLY A 210 11.93 -18.63 -12.22
C GLY A 210 11.72 -19.98 -12.92
N ARG A 211 10.66 -20.10 -13.71
CA ARG A 211 10.22 -21.35 -14.33
C ARG A 211 9.84 -21.18 -15.80
N GLY A 212 10.07 -22.22 -16.61
CA GLY A 212 9.70 -22.19 -18.03
C GLY A 212 10.43 -21.07 -18.78
N ARG A 213 9.69 -20.18 -19.45
CA ARG A 213 10.27 -19.01 -20.14
C ARG A 213 10.89 -17.99 -19.19
N GLY A 214 10.43 -17.92 -17.95
CA GLY A 214 11.00 -17.03 -16.92
C GLY A 214 12.24 -17.58 -16.22
N ARG A 215 12.74 -18.76 -16.60
CA ARG A 215 13.95 -19.33 -15.97
C ARG A 215 15.16 -18.44 -16.24
N GLY A 216 15.83 -18.02 -15.17
CA GLY A 216 16.94 -17.07 -15.14
C GLY A 216 16.51 -15.60 -15.05
N TYR A 217 15.21 -15.29 -15.08
CA TYR A 217 14.69 -13.92 -15.01
C TYR A 217 14.16 -13.54 -13.62
N ALA A 218 14.24 -14.44 -12.65
CA ALA A 218 14.12 -14.11 -11.23
C ALA A 218 15.51 -14.17 -10.60
N VAL A 219 15.96 -13.05 -10.03
CA VAL A 219 17.30 -12.86 -9.47
C VAL A 219 17.14 -12.54 -7.99
N ASN A 220 17.61 -13.45 -7.14
CA ASN A 220 17.51 -13.31 -5.69
C ASN A 220 18.90 -13.18 -5.07
N VAL A 221 19.03 -12.17 -4.21
CA VAL A 221 20.26 -11.87 -3.45
C VAL A 221 19.92 -12.01 -1.97
N PRO A 222 19.95 -13.22 -1.40
CA PRO A 222 19.69 -13.44 0.02
C PRO A 222 20.86 -12.94 0.87
N LEU A 223 20.53 -12.16 1.89
CA LEU A 223 21.46 -11.49 2.80
C LEU A 223 21.17 -11.87 4.25
N LYS A 224 22.14 -11.62 5.11
CA LYS A 224 22.09 -11.78 6.57
C LYS A 224 22.00 -10.43 7.26
N ASP A 225 21.77 -10.48 8.57
CA ASP A 225 21.63 -9.31 9.42
C ASP A 225 22.85 -8.38 9.37
N GLY A 226 22.59 -7.10 9.60
CA GLY A 226 23.62 -6.10 9.83
C GLY A 226 24.38 -5.64 8.59
N ILE A 227 23.93 -5.94 7.38
CA ILE A 227 24.60 -5.46 6.16
C ILE A 227 24.77 -3.94 6.17
N THR A 228 25.99 -3.46 5.89
CA THR A 228 26.33 -2.03 5.87
C THR A 228 26.23 -1.43 4.46
N ASP A 229 26.37 -0.11 4.36
CA ASP A 229 26.38 0.61 3.08
C ASP A 229 27.43 0.08 2.09
N GLU A 230 28.67 -0.14 2.55
CA GLU A 230 29.76 -0.62 1.72
C GLU A 230 29.50 -2.04 1.22
N SER A 231 29.06 -2.93 2.11
CA SER A 231 28.73 -4.31 1.80
C SER A 231 27.58 -4.38 0.80
N PHE A 232 26.49 -3.66 1.06
CA PHE A 232 25.32 -3.62 0.16
C PHE A 232 25.71 -3.08 -1.21
N LYS A 233 26.47 -1.99 -1.28
CA LYS A 233 26.97 -1.44 -2.54
C LYS A 233 27.85 -2.42 -3.32
N SER A 234 28.69 -3.19 -2.61
CA SER A 234 29.61 -4.16 -3.22
C SER A 234 28.94 -5.32 -3.94
N VAL A 235 27.64 -5.57 -3.67
CA VAL A 235 26.81 -6.55 -4.35
C VAL A 235 25.78 -5.88 -5.28
N PHE A 236 25.16 -4.78 -4.87
CA PHE A 236 24.14 -4.07 -5.65
C PHE A 236 24.69 -3.60 -7.00
N GLU A 237 25.80 -2.85 -7.01
CA GLU A 237 26.31 -2.27 -8.27
C GLU A 237 26.73 -3.36 -9.27
N PRO A 238 27.53 -4.39 -8.91
CA PRO A 238 27.92 -5.43 -9.86
C PRO A 238 26.75 -6.25 -10.40
N VAL A 239 25.78 -6.60 -9.54
CA VAL A 239 24.60 -7.39 -9.95
C VAL A 239 23.75 -6.57 -10.92
N ILE A 240 23.46 -5.32 -10.60
CA ILE A 240 22.67 -4.45 -11.47
C ILE A 240 23.40 -4.16 -12.79
N ASP A 241 24.72 -3.91 -12.78
CA ASP A 241 25.49 -3.74 -14.02
C ASP A 241 25.39 -4.97 -14.91
N LYS A 242 25.51 -6.17 -14.33
CA LYS A 242 25.39 -7.41 -15.10
C LYS A 242 23.98 -7.60 -15.65
N ILE A 243 22.95 -7.29 -14.88
CA ILE A 243 21.55 -7.31 -15.34
C ILE A 243 21.36 -6.35 -16.52
N LEU A 244 21.84 -5.11 -16.41
CA LEU A 244 21.69 -4.12 -17.48
C LEU A 244 22.42 -4.56 -18.77
N GLU A 245 23.57 -5.21 -18.64
CA GLU A 245 24.33 -5.80 -19.75
C GLU A 245 23.55 -6.89 -20.48
N VAL A 246 23.01 -7.88 -19.74
CA VAL A 246 22.41 -9.09 -20.34
C VAL A 246 20.92 -8.92 -20.68
N TYR A 247 20.17 -8.24 -19.81
CA TYR A 247 18.72 -8.10 -19.92
C TYR A 247 18.32 -6.88 -20.75
N GLN A 248 19.12 -5.80 -20.74
CA GLN A 248 18.86 -4.56 -21.48
C GLN A 248 17.40 -4.08 -21.34
N PRO A 249 16.94 -3.74 -20.11
CA PRO A 249 15.59 -3.28 -19.89
C PRO A 249 15.33 -1.92 -20.52
N SER A 250 14.08 -1.69 -20.91
CA SER A 250 13.63 -0.43 -21.52
C SER A 250 12.85 0.47 -20.56
N ALA A 251 12.46 -0.06 -19.39
CA ALA A 251 11.92 0.68 -18.26
C ALA A 251 12.31 -0.05 -16.96
N VAL A 252 12.43 0.71 -15.86
CA VAL A 252 12.75 0.21 -14.53
C VAL A 252 11.66 0.61 -13.54
N VAL A 253 11.25 -0.32 -12.70
CA VAL A 253 10.51 -0.06 -11.47
C VAL A 253 11.43 -0.39 -10.30
N LEU A 254 11.73 0.59 -9.45
CA LEU A 254 12.52 0.44 -8.24
C LEU A 254 11.59 0.62 -7.03
N GLN A 255 11.37 -0.45 -6.28
CA GLN A 255 10.71 -0.42 -4.98
C GLN A 255 11.76 0.01 -3.95
N CYS A 256 11.47 1.05 -3.17
CA CYS A 256 12.38 1.66 -2.20
C CYS A 256 11.90 1.41 -0.76
N GLY A 257 11.69 0.14 -0.40
CA GLY A 257 11.28 -0.29 0.92
C GLY A 257 12.26 0.14 2.00
N ALA A 258 11.80 1.00 2.90
CA ALA A 258 12.66 1.70 3.86
C ALA A 258 12.86 0.94 5.18
N ASP A 259 12.42 -0.32 5.27
CA ASP A 259 12.70 -1.21 6.40
C ASP A 259 14.10 -1.85 6.31
N SER A 260 14.77 -1.77 5.17
CA SER A 260 16.20 -2.10 5.04
C SER A 260 17.13 -1.09 5.75
N LEU A 261 16.57 0.01 6.29
CA LEU A 261 17.34 1.04 7.00
C LEU A 261 17.76 0.59 8.41
N ALA A 262 18.90 1.13 8.85
CA ALA A 262 19.37 0.99 10.22
C ALA A 262 18.34 1.50 11.24
N GLY A 263 18.09 0.68 12.26
CA GLY A 263 17.16 1.02 13.35
C GLY A 263 15.69 1.03 12.93
N ASP A 264 15.34 0.32 11.86
CA ASP A 264 13.96 -0.03 11.60
C ASP A 264 13.39 -0.93 12.73
N LYS A 265 12.06 -0.98 12.88
CA LYS A 265 11.42 -1.78 13.93
C LYS A 265 11.30 -3.26 13.61
N LEU A 266 11.23 -3.62 12.32
CA LEU A 266 11.07 -5.01 11.86
C LEU A 266 12.27 -5.47 11.04
N GLY A 267 12.88 -4.55 10.26
CA GLY A 267 14.11 -4.82 9.53
C GLY A 267 15.34 -4.89 10.43
N CYS A 268 16.30 -5.72 10.03
CA CYS A 268 17.55 -5.94 10.78
C CYS A 268 18.80 -5.75 9.91
N PHE A 269 18.71 -4.86 8.92
CA PHE A 269 19.87 -4.34 8.20
C PHE A 269 20.45 -3.11 8.90
N ASN A 270 21.63 -2.69 8.44
CA ASN A 270 22.35 -1.54 8.99
C ASN A 270 22.66 -0.48 7.91
N ILE A 271 21.77 -0.33 6.93
CA ILE A 271 21.95 0.59 5.81
C ILE A 271 21.53 2.01 6.23
N THR A 272 22.37 3.00 5.93
CA THR A 272 22.08 4.41 6.20
C THR A 272 21.14 4.99 5.15
N MET A 273 20.63 6.21 5.40
CA MET A 273 19.87 6.94 4.39
C MET A 273 20.68 7.13 3.10
N GLN A 274 21.98 7.40 3.21
CA GLN A 274 22.87 7.65 2.09
C GLN A 274 23.15 6.36 1.31
N GLY A 275 23.38 5.23 2.01
CA GLY A 275 23.54 3.92 1.40
C GLY A 275 22.31 3.51 0.60
N HIS A 276 21.13 3.64 1.19
CA HIS A 276 19.87 3.32 0.54
C HIS A 276 19.64 4.20 -0.70
N ALA A 277 19.77 5.53 -0.56
CA ALA A 277 19.59 6.48 -1.66
C ALA A 277 20.66 6.35 -2.77
N SER A 278 21.82 5.73 -2.47
CA SER A 278 22.83 5.45 -3.49
C SER A 278 22.28 4.56 -4.61
N CYS A 279 21.33 3.66 -4.30
CA CYS A 279 20.64 2.81 -5.27
C CYS A 279 19.81 3.66 -6.25
N VAL A 280 19.04 4.62 -5.74
CA VAL A 280 18.26 5.57 -6.55
C VAL A 280 19.19 6.41 -7.43
N GLN A 281 20.28 6.93 -6.88
CA GLN A 281 21.27 7.70 -7.64
C GLN A 281 21.92 6.85 -8.75
N TYR A 282 22.24 5.60 -8.45
CA TYR A 282 22.83 4.66 -9.38
C TYR A 282 21.89 4.37 -10.56
N MET A 283 20.63 4.02 -10.28
CA MET A 283 19.62 3.78 -11.32
C MET A 283 19.29 5.03 -12.13
N ARG A 284 19.21 6.20 -11.48
CA ARG A 284 18.96 7.48 -12.15
C ARG A 284 20.03 7.79 -13.21
N LYS A 285 21.31 7.51 -12.92
CA LYS A 285 22.45 7.77 -13.83
C LYS A 285 22.40 6.94 -15.11
N ARG A 286 21.68 5.81 -15.13
CA ARG A 286 21.56 4.92 -16.30
C ARG A 286 20.66 5.50 -17.40
N GLY A 287 19.84 6.51 -17.09
CA GLY A 287 19.04 7.21 -18.10
C GLY A 287 17.85 6.41 -18.66
N VAL A 288 17.56 5.24 -18.10
CA VAL A 288 16.36 4.43 -18.43
C VAL A 288 15.14 5.04 -17.72
N PRO A 289 13.94 5.05 -18.32
CA PRO A 289 12.71 5.47 -17.65
C PRO A 289 12.54 4.73 -16.31
N LEU A 290 12.25 5.48 -15.24
CA LEU A 290 12.32 4.98 -13.87
C LEU A 290 11.04 5.30 -13.09
N ILE A 291 10.45 4.30 -12.46
CA ILE A 291 9.41 4.49 -11.44
C ILE A 291 10.01 4.19 -10.07
N LEU A 292 9.88 5.11 -9.13
CA LEU A 292 10.23 4.94 -7.73
C LEU A 292 8.96 4.71 -6.94
N LEU A 293 8.91 3.61 -6.19
CA LEU A 293 7.80 3.25 -5.32
C LEU A 293 8.27 3.22 -3.86
N GLY A 294 7.31 3.29 -2.94
CA GLY A 294 7.58 3.07 -1.52
C GLY A 294 7.87 1.61 -1.21
N GLY A 295 7.24 1.09 -0.17
CA GLY A 295 7.49 -0.26 0.35
C GLY A 295 7.32 -0.33 1.86
N GLY A 296 8.01 -1.26 2.51
CA GLY A 296 8.12 -1.34 3.97
C GLY A 296 8.76 -0.10 4.61
N GLY A 297 8.93 -0.16 5.93
CA GLY A 297 9.51 0.91 6.76
C GLY A 297 8.62 1.28 7.94
N TYR A 298 9.08 0.96 9.14
CA TYR A 298 8.28 0.93 10.36
C TYR A 298 8.83 1.88 11.44
N THR A 299 10.06 2.37 11.27
CA THR A 299 10.54 3.59 11.94
C THR A 299 10.14 4.82 11.11
N VAL A 300 8.88 5.27 11.28
CA VAL A 300 8.21 6.34 10.50
C VAL A 300 9.08 7.57 10.20
N LYS A 301 9.82 8.08 11.20
CA LYS A 301 10.71 9.25 11.02
C LYS A 301 11.87 8.99 10.05
N ASN A 302 12.41 7.77 10.03
CA ASN A 302 13.50 7.39 9.14
C ASN A 302 12.98 7.16 7.72
N VAL A 303 11.78 6.60 7.56
CA VAL A 303 11.09 6.52 6.26
C VAL A 303 10.94 7.90 5.64
N ALA A 304 10.42 8.86 6.40
CA ALA A 304 10.20 10.21 5.90
C ALA A 304 11.51 10.91 5.50
N ARG A 305 12.58 10.73 6.30
CA ARG A 305 13.93 11.22 5.97
C ARG A 305 14.42 10.66 4.65
N THR A 306 14.39 9.33 4.52
CA THR A 306 14.96 8.63 3.36
C THR A 306 14.19 8.92 2.10
N TRP A 307 12.86 8.79 2.07
CA TRP A 307 12.08 9.07 0.87
C TRP A 307 12.12 10.56 0.45
N ALA A 308 12.25 11.49 1.40
CA ALA A 308 12.50 12.89 1.07
C ALA A 308 13.88 13.06 0.40
N TYR A 309 14.92 12.44 0.94
CA TYR A 309 16.26 12.50 0.36
C TYR A 309 16.35 11.79 -1.02
N GLU A 310 15.63 10.68 -1.20
CA GLU A 310 15.54 9.99 -2.49
C GLU A 310 14.76 10.79 -3.52
N THR A 311 13.75 11.57 -3.11
CA THR A 311 13.08 12.54 -3.97
C THR A 311 14.08 13.59 -4.46
N ALA A 312 14.97 14.07 -3.60
CA ALA A 312 16.06 14.97 -4.00
C ALA A 312 17.05 14.29 -4.97
N CYS A 313 17.37 13.02 -4.75
CA CYS A 313 18.20 12.23 -5.66
C CYS A 313 17.55 12.07 -7.03
N ALA A 314 16.24 11.82 -7.10
CA ALA A 314 15.48 11.74 -8.35
C ALA A 314 15.55 13.06 -9.14
N LEU A 315 15.39 14.19 -8.44
CA LEU A 315 15.55 15.54 -8.99
C LEU A 315 17.00 15.86 -9.38
N GLY A 316 17.99 15.19 -8.78
CA GLY A 316 19.41 15.47 -8.97
C GLY A 316 19.90 16.70 -8.21
N ILE A 317 19.28 16.99 -7.08
CA ILE A 317 19.58 18.14 -6.21
C ILE A 317 20.04 17.69 -4.82
N GLU A 318 20.45 16.42 -4.67
CA GLU A 318 20.82 15.83 -3.38
C GLU A 318 21.94 16.58 -2.66
N LYS A 319 22.79 17.32 -3.40
CA LYS A 319 23.86 18.16 -2.86
C LYS A 319 23.40 19.54 -2.38
N GLU A 320 22.18 19.95 -2.76
CA GLU A 320 21.56 21.22 -2.36
C GLU A 320 20.74 21.09 -1.08
N ILE A 321 20.47 19.86 -0.63
CA ILE A 321 19.64 19.59 0.55
C ILE A 321 20.43 19.87 1.82
N ASP A 322 19.92 20.74 2.67
CA ASP A 322 20.48 21.02 3.99
C ASP A 322 20.31 19.78 4.91
N PRO A 323 21.39 19.27 5.51
CA PRO A 323 21.30 18.21 6.52
C PRO A 323 20.47 18.57 7.76
N ASN A 324 20.31 19.87 8.06
CA ASN A 324 19.41 20.35 9.09
C ASN A 324 17.98 20.35 8.57
N LEU A 325 17.05 19.79 9.33
CA LEU A 325 15.66 19.74 8.90
C LEU A 325 15.05 21.15 8.90
N PRO A 326 14.34 21.54 7.83
CA PRO A 326 13.52 22.73 7.86
C PRO A 326 12.34 22.52 8.82
N TRP A 327 11.83 23.63 9.35
CA TRP A 327 10.58 23.60 10.13
C TRP A 327 9.45 23.00 9.29
N ASN A 328 8.63 22.16 9.92
CA ASN A 328 7.50 21.48 9.30
C ASN A 328 6.46 21.07 10.35
N GLU A 329 5.25 20.66 9.93
CA GLU A 329 4.16 20.26 10.83
C GLU A 329 4.58 19.17 11.85
N TYR A 330 5.48 18.27 11.45
CA TYR A 330 5.93 17.12 12.25
C TYR A 330 7.33 17.29 12.86
N PHE A 331 7.84 18.52 12.94
CA PHE A 331 9.25 18.79 13.29
C PHE A 331 9.71 18.11 14.59
N GLU A 332 8.85 18.08 15.61
CA GLU A 332 9.13 17.48 16.92
C GLU A 332 9.42 15.97 16.85
N TRP A 333 8.90 15.26 15.86
CA TRP A 333 9.10 13.81 15.68
C TRP A 333 10.55 13.46 15.31
N PHE A 334 11.31 14.43 14.82
CA PHE A 334 12.70 14.25 14.38
C PHE A 334 13.72 14.57 15.48
N GLY A 335 13.26 14.89 16.69
CA GLY A 335 14.10 15.10 17.86
C GLY A 335 14.91 13.85 18.26
N PRO A 336 15.99 14.04 19.04
CA PRO A 336 16.50 15.32 19.52
C PRO A 336 17.46 16.02 18.53
N ARG A 337 17.87 15.35 17.44
CA ARG A 337 18.91 15.88 16.54
C ARG A 337 18.39 16.86 15.49
N TYR A 338 17.13 16.72 15.06
CA TYR A 338 16.53 17.54 13.99
C TYR A 338 17.35 17.57 12.69
N ARG A 339 17.97 16.43 12.35
CA ARG A 339 18.73 16.22 11.11
C ARG A 339 18.03 15.25 10.19
N LEU A 340 18.29 15.39 8.89
CA LEU A 340 17.76 14.53 7.84
C LEU A 340 18.40 13.13 7.86
N GLU A 341 19.57 12.96 8.49
CA GLU A 341 20.31 11.71 8.47
C GLU A 341 19.64 10.54 9.22
N VAL A 342 19.75 9.35 8.63
CA VAL A 342 19.60 8.05 9.29
C VAL A 342 21.00 7.44 9.34
N VAL A 343 21.49 7.15 10.55
CA VAL A 343 22.86 6.68 10.77
C VAL A 343 22.87 5.20 11.05
N GLU A 344 23.96 4.54 10.71
CA GLU A 344 24.24 3.17 11.12
C GLU A 344 24.30 3.03 12.64
N ASN A 345 24.09 1.81 13.11
CA ASN A 345 24.27 1.40 14.50
C ASN A 345 25.50 0.48 14.62
N ASN A 346 25.79 0.01 15.84
CA ASN A 346 26.93 -0.86 16.14
C ASN A 346 26.66 -2.36 15.92
N MET A 347 25.66 -2.72 15.12
CA MET A 347 25.38 -4.11 14.74
C MET A 347 26.52 -4.65 13.87
N ASP A 348 26.84 -5.92 14.09
CA ASP A 348 27.81 -6.64 13.31
C ASP A 348 27.26 -7.02 11.92
N ASP A 349 28.04 -6.77 10.87
CA ASP A 349 27.73 -7.29 9.53
C ASP A 349 28.05 -8.79 9.44
N LEU A 350 27.01 -9.62 9.52
CA LEU A 350 27.16 -11.08 9.46
C LEU A 350 27.50 -11.60 8.06
N ASN A 351 27.33 -10.77 7.02
CA ASN A 351 27.54 -11.14 5.61
C ASN A 351 29.02 -11.20 5.24
N VAL A 352 29.83 -10.34 5.87
CA VAL A 352 31.28 -10.27 5.66
C VAL A 352 32.01 -11.24 6.57
N LYS A 353 31.54 -11.40 7.82
CA LYS A 353 32.19 -12.25 8.83
C LYS A 353 32.34 -13.70 8.41
N ASP A 354 31.39 -14.23 7.65
CA ASP A 354 31.38 -15.62 7.19
C ASP A 354 31.77 -15.79 5.70
N GLY A 355 32.06 -14.69 5.00
CA GLY A 355 32.35 -14.68 3.56
C GLY A 355 31.14 -15.03 2.67
N SER A 356 29.92 -15.07 3.22
CA SER A 356 28.72 -15.43 2.47
C SER A 356 28.38 -14.41 1.38
N LEU A 357 28.67 -13.13 1.61
CA LEU A 357 28.40 -12.07 0.63
C LEU A 357 29.11 -12.30 -0.70
N ASP A 358 30.40 -12.68 -0.65
CA ASP A 358 31.21 -12.95 -1.84
C ASP A 358 30.73 -14.20 -2.58
N ALA A 359 30.31 -15.23 -1.85
CA ALA A 359 29.76 -16.45 -2.42
C ALA A 359 28.41 -16.18 -3.11
N VAL A 360 27.52 -15.43 -2.46
CA VAL A 360 26.22 -15.00 -3.01
C VAL A 360 26.46 -14.17 -4.27
N ARG A 361 27.30 -13.14 -4.20
CA ARG A 361 27.63 -12.28 -5.34
C ARG A 361 28.19 -13.07 -6.52
N SER A 362 29.16 -13.95 -6.27
CA SER A 362 29.79 -14.76 -7.33
C SER A 362 28.77 -15.70 -7.98
N THR A 363 27.91 -16.32 -7.18
CA THR A 363 26.85 -17.22 -7.66
C THR A 363 25.85 -16.45 -8.53
N VAL A 364 25.35 -15.32 -8.06
CA VAL A 364 24.39 -14.49 -8.82
C VAL A 364 24.99 -14.00 -10.14
N LEU A 365 26.24 -13.54 -10.13
CA LEU A 365 26.94 -13.11 -11.36
C LEU A 365 27.15 -14.27 -12.34
N GLN A 366 27.45 -15.46 -11.84
CA GLN A 366 27.54 -16.67 -12.67
C GLN A 366 26.18 -17.01 -13.27
N GLN A 367 25.11 -17.03 -12.46
CA GLN A 367 23.75 -17.29 -12.91
C GLN A 367 23.29 -16.31 -13.99
N LEU A 368 23.62 -15.02 -13.86
CA LEU A 368 23.34 -14.00 -14.87
C LEU A 368 24.17 -14.18 -16.13
N SER A 369 25.40 -14.70 -16.01
CA SER A 369 26.27 -14.98 -17.16
C SER A 369 25.82 -16.18 -17.99
N GLU A 370 24.98 -17.07 -17.43
CA GLU A 370 24.34 -18.17 -18.15
C GLU A 370 23.22 -17.70 -19.09
N LEU A 371 22.67 -16.50 -18.87
CA LEU A 371 21.62 -15.95 -19.72
C LEU A 371 22.19 -15.59 -21.09
N GLN A 372 21.43 -15.92 -22.13
CA GLN A 372 21.72 -15.39 -23.46
C GLN A 372 21.44 -13.88 -23.45
N PRO A 373 22.37 -13.04 -23.95
CA PRO A 373 22.10 -11.62 -24.13
C PRO A 373 20.92 -11.43 -25.09
N ALA A 374 19.85 -10.81 -24.60
CA ALA A 374 18.68 -10.38 -25.38
C ALA A 374 18.18 -11.40 -26.46
N PRO A 375 17.62 -12.57 -26.08
CA PRO A 375 16.91 -13.40 -27.06
C PRO A 375 15.79 -12.56 -27.69
N SER A 376 15.70 -12.63 -29.02
CA SER A 376 14.78 -11.81 -29.81
C SER A 376 13.35 -11.92 -29.29
N VAL A 377 12.85 -10.84 -28.67
CA VAL A 377 11.45 -10.71 -28.28
C VAL A 377 10.65 -10.79 -29.57
N GLY A 378 9.80 -11.81 -29.71
CA GLY A 378 8.86 -11.90 -30.82
C GLY A 378 8.05 -10.60 -30.86
N LEU A 379 8.04 -9.92 -32.02
CA LEU A 379 7.22 -8.73 -32.22
C LEU A 379 5.75 -9.15 -32.07
N HIS A 380 5.19 -8.92 -30.89
CA HIS A 380 3.75 -8.91 -30.74
C HIS A 380 3.27 -7.49 -31.04
N ASP A 381 2.50 -7.36 -32.11
CA ASP A 381 1.86 -6.11 -32.46
C ASP A 381 0.83 -5.79 -31.36
N VAL A 382 1.20 -4.92 -30.44
CA VAL A 382 0.30 -4.44 -29.40
C VAL A 382 -0.57 -3.37 -30.06
N PRO A 383 -1.90 -3.57 -30.17
CA PRO A 383 -2.77 -2.56 -30.75
C PRO A 383 -2.57 -1.25 -29.99
N ARG A 384 -2.10 -0.22 -30.69
CA ARG A 384 -1.93 1.15 -30.14
C ARG A 384 -3.26 1.82 -29.81
N GLN A 385 -4.36 1.14 -30.12
CA GLN A 385 -5.74 1.54 -29.93
C GLN A 385 -6.32 0.82 -28.70
N SER A 386 -7.25 1.47 -27.98
CA SER A 386 -8.03 0.79 -26.95
C SER A 386 -8.79 -0.38 -27.55
N LEU A 387 -9.06 -1.45 -26.79
CA LEU A 387 -9.79 -2.62 -27.30
C LEU A 387 -11.11 -2.20 -27.97
N GLY A 388 -11.81 -1.21 -27.40
CA GLY A 388 -13.02 -0.62 -27.99
C GLY A 388 -12.79 0.04 -29.35
N SER A 389 -11.72 0.81 -29.53
CA SER A 389 -11.40 1.42 -30.83
C SER A 389 -10.86 0.42 -31.85
N HIS A 390 -10.13 -0.59 -31.40
CA HIS A 390 -9.60 -1.66 -32.25
C HIS A 390 -10.70 -2.62 -32.73
N LEU A 391 -11.73 -2.85 -31.91
CA LEU A 391 -12.91 -3.65 -32.25
C LEU A 391 -14.00 -2.83 -32.96
N GLY A 392 -13.74 -1.56 -33.31
CA GLY A 392 -14.70 -0.73 -34.04
C GLY A 392 -15.84 -0.14 -33.21
N PHE A 393 -15.79 -0.23 -31.87
CA PHE A 393 -16.73 0.46 -30.96
C PHE A 393 -16.44 1.97 -30.82
N THR A 394 -15.89 2.60 -31.86
CA THR A 394 -15.90 4.07 -31.95
C THR A 394 -17.34 4.51 -32.18
N ARG A 395 -17.81 5.40 -31.32
CA ARG A 395 -19.18 5.94 -31.29
C ARG A 395 -19.46 6.85 -32.49
N GLU A 396 -19.36 6.33 -33.70
CA GLU A 396 -19.72 6.99 -34.96
C GLU A 396 -20.18 5.98 -36.01
N GLU A 397 -21.09 5.04 -35.69
CA GLU A 397 -21.95 4.44 -36.70
C GLU A 397 -23.39 4.37 -36.20
N LYS A 398 -24.31 4.59 -37.13
CA LYS A 398 -25.76 4.72 -36.93
C LYS A 398 -26.27 3.50 -36.16
N THR A 399 -27.14 3.74 -35.19
CA THR A 399 -27.91 2.70 -34.51
C THR A 399 -28.53 1.76 -35.54
N ASP A 400 -28.15 0.48 -35.50
CA ASP A 400 -28.66 -0.56 -36.39
C ASP A 400 -30.17 -0.73 -36.13
N ASP A 401 -30.98 -0.99 -37.16
CA ASP A 401 -32.44 -1.18 -37.02
C ASP A 401 -32.78 -2.31 -36.01
N LEU A 402 -31.84 -3.26 -35.85
CA LEU A 402 -31.88 -4.33 -34.86
C LEU A 402 -31.73 -3.84 -33.43
N ASP A 403 -30.84 -2.88 -33.16
CA ASP A 403 -30.66 -2.27 -31.83
C ASP A 403 -31.87 -1.41 -31.47
N GLU A 404 -32.46 -0.73 -32.45
CA GLU A 404 -33.70 0.03 -32.25
C GLU A 404 -34.88 -0.92 -31.96
N SER A 405 -34.96 -2.06 -32.68
CA SER A 405 -35.96 -3.10 -32.41
C SER A 405 -35.76 -3.77 -31.05
N LEU A 406 -34.52 -3.99 -30.61
CA LEU A 406 -34.19 -4.55 -29.29
C LEU A 406 -34.49 -3.56 -28.17
N ALA A 407 -34.19 -2.27 -28.38
CA ALA A 407 -34.55 -1.21 -27.44
C ALA A 407 -36.08 -1.02 -27.36
N GLN A 408 -36.80 -1.12 -28.47
CA GLN A 408 -38.26 -1.11 -28.49
C GLN A 408 -38.83 -2.34 -27.76
N HIS A 409 -38.25 -3.52 -27.99
CA HIS A 409 -38.65 -4.74 -27.29
C HIS A 409 -38.37 -4.68 -25.79
N MET A 410 -37.21 -4.16 -25.37
CA MET A 410 -36.90 -3.94 -23.95
C MET A 410 -37.82 -2.90 -23.30
N ARG A 411 -38.19 -1.84 -24.03
CA ARG A 411 -39.19 -0.86 -23.55
C ARG A 411 -40.58 -1.49 -23.41
N PHE A 412 -40.96 -2.37 -24.32
CA PHE A 412 -42.21 -3.13 -24.26
C PHE A 412 -42.21 -4.16 -23.11
N VAL A 413 -41.10 -4.84 -22.85
CA VAL A 413 -40.96 -5.76 -21.71
C VAL A 413 -40.98 -4.99 -20.38
N ASN A 414 -40.32 -3.83 -20.31
CA ASN A 414 -40.40 -2.95 -19.15
C ASN A 414 -41.79 -2.35 -18.97
N SER A 415 -42.53 -2.04 -20.06
CA SER A 415 -43.90 -1.55 -19.96
C SER A 415 -44.83 -2.61 -19.41
N LEU A 416 -44.68 -3.87 -19.85
CA LEU A 416 -45.39 -5.03 -19.31
C LEU A 416 -45.06 -5.29 -17.83
N GLN A 417 -43.85 -4.95 -17.38
CA GLN A 417 -43.47 -5.03 -15.97
C GLN A 417 -44.06 -3.90 -15.12
N THR A 418 -44.19 -2.68 -15.66
CA THR A 418 -44.91 -1.59 -14.98
C THR A 418 -46.42 -1.75 -15.01
N GLU A 419 -46.99 -2.42 -16.01
CA GLU A 419 -48.43 -2.75 -16.05
C GLU A 419 -48.83 -3.86 -15.07
N ALA A 420 -47.86 -4.63 -14.54
CA ALA A 420 -48.10 -5.58 -13.46
C ALA A 420 -48.02 -4.95 -12.06
N SER A 421 -47.66 -3.66 -11.93
CA SER A 421 -47.37 -3.03 -10.64
C SER A 421 -48.19 -1.79 -10.28
N ASP A 422 -49.22 -1.39 -11.02
CA ASP A 422 -50.17 -0.35 -10.55
C ASP A 422 -51.56 -0.51 -11.18
N GLU A 423 -52.48 -1.20 -10.48
CA GLU A 423 -53.90 -0.86 -10.53
C GLU A 423 -54.15 0.27 -9.53
N SER A 424 -54.27 1.51 -10.00
CA SER A 424 -55.45 2.37 -9.76
C SER A 424 -55.22 3.80 -10.23
N ASP A 425 -55.91 4.08 -11.33
CA ASP A 425 -56.59 5.31 -11.72
C ASP A 425 -55.81 6.51 -12.26
N GLU A 426 -55.86 6.52 -13.59
CA GLU A 426 -55.65 7.57 -14.58
C GLU A 426 -56.68 8.73 -14.51
N ASP A 427 -56.25 9.89 -15.03
CA ASP A 427 -56.99 10.77 -15.96
C ASP A 427 -56.21 12.11 -16.06
N ALA A 428 -55.85 12.73 -17.19
CA ALA A 428 -55.89 12.40 -18.60
C ALA A 428 -55.01 13.45 -19.35
N MET A 429 -54.22 12.98 -20.35
CA MET A 429 -53.98 13.53 -21.70
C MET A 429 -53.50 15.00 -21.90
N SER A 430 -52.25 15.22 -22.35
CA SER A 430 -51.78 15.50 -23.75
C SER A 430 -52.32 16.82 -24.35
N GLU A 431 -51.64 17.71 -25.09
CA GLU A 431 -50.46 17.63 -25.97
C GLU A 431 -50.13 19.08 -26.49
N VAL A 432 -48.97 19.23 -27.17
CA VAL A 432 -48.57 20.23 -28.22
C VAL A 432 -48.18 21.72 -27.97
N SER A 433 -46.90 21.98 -28.28
CA SER A 433 -46.30 22.98 -29.22
C SER A 433 -46.25 24.51 -28.97
N ASP A 434 -45.00 25.00 -28.94
CA ASP A 434 -44.38 26.09 -29.75
C ASP A 434 -44.46 27.60 -29.36
N ALA A 435 -43.30 28.24 -29.60
CA ALA A 435 -42.99 29.64 -29.94
C ALA A 435 -43.29 30.83 -28.99
N SER A 436 -42.19 31.38 -28.45
CA SER A 436 -41.74 32.79 -28.53
C SER A 436 -42.55 33.99 -27.95
N ARG A 437 -41.77 34.90 -27.33
CA ARG A 437 -41.96 36.36 -27.09
C ARG A 437 -42.76 36.87 -25.88
N ARG A 438 -42.02 37.65 -25.07
CA ARG A 438 -42.33 38.94 -24.40
C ARG A 438 -43.46 39.01 -23.35
N GLY A 439 -43.04 39.32 -22.12
CA GLY A 439 -43.48 40.54 -21.43
C GLY A 439 -44.47 40.43 -20.26
N ARG A 440 -44.02 40.95 -19.10
CA ARG A 440 -44.78 41.63 -18.02
C ARG A 440 -45.69 40.81 -17.07
N SER A 441 -45.13 40.60 -15.87
CA SER A 441 -45.61 40.98 -14.52
C SER A 441 -47.09 40.82 -14.08
N VAL A 442 -47.29 40.20 -12.90
CA VAL A 442 -48.03 40.67 -11.69
C VAL A 442 -48.96 39.62 -11.04
N THR A 443 -48.79 39.49 -9.70
CA THR A 443 -49.67 38.96 -8.62
C THR A 443 -50.01 37.46 -8.60
N SER A 444 -49.53 36.70 -7.61
CA SER A 444 -49.93 36.60 -6.18
C SER A 444 -51.26 35.89 -5.96
N ARG A 445 -51.20 34.68 -5.39
CA ARG A 445 -52.07 34.22 -4.29
C ARG A 445 -51.46 33.02 -3.56
N ARG A 446 -51.35 33.16 -2.24
CA ARG A 446 -50.90 32.17 -1.25
C ARG A 446 -51.87 30.99 -1.14
N HIS A 447 -51.34 29.78 -1.02
CA HIS A 447 -52.04 28.65 -0.39
C HIS A 447 -51.24 28.14 0.81
N VAL A 448 -51.96 28.05 1.93
CA VAL A 448 -51.54 27.55 3.24
C VAL A 448 -51.39 26.02 3.15
N ARG A 449 -50.28 25.47 3.65
CA ARG A 449 -50.03 24.02 3.72
C ARG A 449 -50.20 23.52 5.17
N SER A 450 -50.97 22.44 5.35
CA SER A 450 -51.09 21.68 6.61
C SER A 450 -49.84 20.81 6.86
N GLY A 451 -49.60 20.50 8.15
CA GLY A 451 -48.43 19.75 8.64
C GLY A 451 -48.39 18.27 8.21
N LYS A 452 -47.20 17.67 8.20
CA LYS A 452 -46.96 16.26 7.87
C LYS A 452 -46.76 15.44 9.16
N ALA A 453 -47.65 14.48 9.43
CA ALA A 453 -47.45 13.41 10.42
C ALA A 453 -46.51 12.32 9.85
N ARG A 454 -45.73 11.64 10.70
CA ARG A 454 -44.85 10.53 10.30
C ARG A 454 -45.23 9.23 11.03
N MET A 455 -45.14 8.11 10.31
CA MET A 455 -45.48 6.77 10.81
C MET A 455 -44.24 6.03 11.31
N SER A 456 -44.36 5.35 12.45
CA SER A 456 -43.35 4.42 12.97
C SER A 456 -43.34 3.12 12.15
N LEU A 457 -42.18 2.72 11.63
CA LEU A 457 -42.02 1.48 10.86
C LEU A 457 -42.00 0.21 11.72
N LEU A 458 -41.90 0.34 13.05
CA LEU A 458 -41.95 -0.79 13.99
C LEU A 458 -43.36 -1.05 14.53
N THR A 459 -44.22 -0.03 14.59
CA THR A 459 -45.53 -0.12 15.28
C THR A 459 -46.72 0.34 14.44
N GLY A 460 -46.51 0.91 13.25
CA GLY A 460 -47.57 1.32 12.33
C GLY A 460 -48.41 2.53 12.78
N GLN A 461 -48.06 3.17 13.89
CA GLN A 461 -48.79 4.34 14.40
C GLN A 461 -48.19 5.66 13.88
N TYR A 462 -49.06 6.65 13.63
CA TYR A 462 -48.70 7.98 13.16
C TYR A 462 -48.57 8.96 14.32
N PHE A 463 -47.50 9.74 14.32
CA PHE A 463 -47.25 10.79 15.30
C PHE A 463 -47.10 12.14 14.62
N ASP A 464 -47.71 13.17 15.21
CA ASP A 464 -47.53 14.56 14.83
C ASP A 464 -46.22 15.09 15.41
N VAL A 465 -45.38 15.66 14.55
CA VAL A 465 -44.09 16.25 14.94
C VAL A 465 -44.23 17.77 14.95
N PRO A 466 -44.07 18.47 16.10
CA PRO A 466 -44.06 19.93 16.13
C PRO A 466 -42.82 20.47 15.42
N ARG A 467 -42.98 21.54 14.61
CA ARG A 467 -41.85 22.27 14.02
C ARG A 467 -41.28 23.26 15.05
N LEU A 468 -39.96 23.21 15.26
CA LEU A 468 -39.19 24.31 15.83
C LEU A 468 -39.23 25.49 14.84
N GLU A 469 -39.72 26.64 15.29
CA GLU A 469 -39.61 27.90 14.56
C GLU A 469 -38.20 28.49 14.73
N GLU A 470 -37.63 28.99 13.63
CA GLU A 470 -36.35 29.68 13.59
C GLU A 470 -36.44 31.05 14.26
N GLY A 471 -35.46 31.36 15.13
CA GLY A 471 -35.16 32.73 15.53
C GLY A 471 -34.40 32.85 16.85
N GLY A 472 -33.08 32.65 16.83
CA GLY A 472 -32.23 33.00 17.97
C GLY A 472 -30.78 32.55 17.82
N CYS A 473 -29.91 33.48 17.45
CA CYS A 473 -28.45 33.32 17.42
C CYS A 473 -27.90 32.90 18.79
N GLY A 474 -26.90 32.01 18.81
CA GLY A 474 -26.23 31.58 20.04
C GLY A 474 -24.92 30.84 19.78
N TYR A 475 -23.88 31.62 19.53
CA TYR A 475 -22.46 31.25 19.61
C TYR A 475 -22.10 30.79 21.02
N TYR A 476 -21.53 29.58 21.22
CA TYR A 476 -20.72 29.17 22.39
C TYR A 476 -19.88 27.97 21.95
N ASP A 477 -18.57 28.03 21.72
CA ASP A 477 -17.44 28.40 22.59
C ASP A 477 -17.41 27.63 23.93
N TYR A 478 -16.40 26.78 24.09
CA TYR A 478 -16.02 26.19 25.37
C TYR A 478 -14.50 26.33 25.53
N GLY A 479 -14.10 27.49 26.03
CA GLY A 479 -12.85 27.71 26.75
C GLY A 479 -13.03 27.52 28.27
N CYS A 480 -11.95 27.06 28.90
CA CYS A 480 -11.80 26.70 30.31
C CYS A 480 -12.04 27.86 31.32
N GLY A 481 -12.39 27.53 32.58
CA GLY A 481 -12.17 28.45 33.71
C GLY A 481 -12.96 28.19 35.01
N HIS A 482 -12.24 27.65 36.01
CA HIS A 482 -12.40 27.69 37.49
C HIS A 482 -13.59 28.40 38.20
N GLY A 483 -14.06 27.78 39.30
CA GLY A 483 -14.41 28.52 40.53
C GLY A 483 -15.50 27.95 41.47
N HIS A 484 -15.08 27.15 42.46
CA HIS A 484 -15.58 26.95 43.84
C HIS A 484 -17.08 26.80 44.20
N GLY A 485 -17.40 25.68 44.88
CA GLY A 485 -18.56 25.53 45.78
C GLY A 485 -18.77 24.09 46.30
N HIS A 486 -18.62 23.87 47.61
CA HIS A 486 -18.63 22.58 48.35
C HIS A 486 -19.99 21.83 48.38
N PRO A 487 -20.02 20.53 48.81
CA PRO A 487 -21.02 19.52 48.43
C PRO A 487 -22.13 19.25 49.48
N PRO A 488 -23.06 18.32 49.18
CA PRO A 488 -23.49 17.38 50.23
C PRO A 488 -23.51 15.91 49.80
N GLU A 489 -23.21 15.06 50.78
CA GLU A 489 -23.33 13.60 50.79
C GLU A 489 -24.79 13.12 50.84
N ASN A 490 -25.09 12.01 50.16
CA ASN A 490 -25.66 10.75 50.68
C ASN A 490 -26.59 10.03 49.68
N GLY A 491 -26.15 8.82 49.32
CA GLY A 491 -26.92 7.57 49.37
C GLY A 491 -28.26 7.47 48.64
N ALA A 492 -28.27 6.80 47.48
CA ALA A 492 -29.32 5.85 47.13
C ALA A 492 -28.88 4.90 46.00
N ARG A 493 -28.62 3.63 46.36
CA ARG A 493 -28.60 2.48 45.43
C ARG A 493 -30.02 2.21 44.94
N ARG A 494 -30.22 1.98 43.63
CA ARG A 494 -31.25 1.07 43.12
C ARG A 494 -30.73 0.30 41.90
N ARG A 495 -30.61 -1.02 42.08
CA ARG A 495 -30.50 -2.06 41.04
C ARG A 495 -31.90 -2.56 40.68
N PHE A 496 -32.13 -2.95 39.42
CA PHE A 496 -33.07 -3.97 38.88
C PHE A 496 -33.04 -3.73 37.34
N PHE A 497 -32.69 -4.65 36.44
CA PHE A 497 -33.06 -6.06 36.28
C PHE A 497 -31.87 -6.96 35.88
N HIS A 498 -32.02 -8.24 36.19
CA HIS A 498 -31.10 -9.35 35.97
C HIS A 498 -31.81 -10.43 35.13
N LEU A 499 -31.05 -11.16 34.30
CA LEU A 499 -31.16 -12.58 33.86
C LEU A 499 -31.04 -12.74 32.32
N PRO A 500 -30.59 -13.91 31.80
CA PRO A 500 -29.64 -14.89 32.35
C PRO A 500 -28.55 -15.36 31.32
N GLU A 501 -27.52 -16.02 31.84
CA GLU A 501 -26.47 -16.73 31.08
C GLU A 501 -27.02 -17.92 30.25
N PRO A 502 -26.41 -18.27 29.10
CA PRO A 502 -26.67 -19.55 28.45
C PRO A 502 -25.79 -20.66 29.04
N GLN A 503 -26.46 -21.75 29.40
CA GLN A 503 -25.90 -23.02 29.85
C GLN A 503 -25.13 -23.74 28.73
N LYS A 504 -23.99 -24.33 29.12
CA LYS A 504 -23.23 -25.30 28.33
C LYS A 504 -24.09 -26.52 27.97
N THR A 505 -24.25 -26.78 26.67
CA THR A 505 -24.77 -28.05 26.17
C THR A 505 -23.63 -28.96 25.71
N ARG A 506 -23.63 -30.12 26.34
CA ARG A 506 -22.87 -31.35 26.13
C ARG A 506 -22.60 -31.71 24.65
N LEU A 507 -21.37 -31.43 24.20
CA LEU A 507 -20.73 -32.05 23.01
C LEU A 507 -19.20 -32.06 23.17
N ASP A 508 -18.73 -32.40 24.37
CA ASP A 508 -17.33 -32.71 24.67
C ASP A 508 -17.14 -34.22 24.77
N VAL A 509 -17.26 -34.94 23.65
CA VAL A 509 -16.60 -36.24 23.45
C VAL A 509 -16.38 -36.38 21.93
N VAL A 510 -15.15 -36.70 21.54
CA VAL A 510 -14.64 -36.92 20.17
C VAL A 510 -14.09 -35.67 19.45
N ASN A 511 -12.92 -35.22 19.89
CA ASN A 511 -11.73 -35.06 19.05
C ASN A 511 -10.55 -34.55 19.88
N GLY A 512 -9.76 -35.49 20.41
CA GLY A 512 -8.40 -35.21 20.83
C GLY A 512 -7.50 -35.01 19.61
N MET A 513 -6.45 -34.21 19.80
CA MET A 513 -5.36 -33.90 18.86
C MET A 513 -5.67 -32.82 17.80
N ARG A 514 -5.49 -31.55 18.18
CA ARG A 514 -4.75 -30.52 17.44
C ARG A 514 -4.87 -29.18 18.18
N ASN A 515 -3.99 -28.95 19.16
CA ASN A 515 -3.75 -27.61 19.70
C ASN A 515 -2.46 -27.08 19.08
N GLY A 516 -2.62 -26.29 18.04
CA GLY A 516 -1.64 -25.30 17.60
C GLY A 516 -2.45 -24.08 17.19
N SER A 517 -2.39 -23.02 17.99
CA SER A 517 -2.93 -21.72 17.62
C SER A 517 -2.23 -21.26 16.33
N PRO A 518 -2.90 -20.60 15.36
CA PRO A 518 -2.17 -19.91 14.31
C PRO A 518 -1.34 -18.81 14.98
N ALA A 519 -0.02 -18.95 14.95
CA ALA A 519 0.88 -17.95 15.50
C ALA A 519 0.78 -16.68 14.64
N SER A 520 0.65 -15.53 15.29
CA SER A 520 0.76 -14.20 14.70
C SER A 520 2.16 -14.04 14.07
N VAL A 521 2.27 -13.57 12.82
CA VAL A 521 3.59 -13.35 12.18
C VAL A 521 4.28 -12.11 12.77
N ALA A 522 3.53 -11.24 13.45
CA ALA A 522 4.09 -10.19 14.29
C ALA A 522 5.12 -10.73 15.29
N GLU A 523 4.95 -11.96 15.82
CA GLU A 523 5.94 -12.53 16.76
C GLU A 523 7.30 -12.86 16.11
N PRO A 524 7.40 -13.60 14.98
CA PRO A 524 8.67 -13.75 14.28
C PRO A 524 9.20 -12.43 13.67
N MET A 525 8.33 -11.48 13.30
CA MET A 525 8.74 -10.14 12.85
C MET A 525 9.33 -9.28 13.98
N GLU A 526 8.84 -9.40 15.21
CA GLU A 526 9.34 -8.67 16.39
C GLU A 526 10.59 -9.31 17.02
N ARG A 527 10.79 -10.62 16.84
CA ARG A 527 11.84 -11.38 17.56
C ARG A 527 13.25 -11.27 16.96
N GLY A 528 13.44 -10.65 15.80
CA GLY A 528 14.77 -10.38 15.23
C GLY A 528 15.73 -11.59 15.27
N GLY A 529 15.22 -12.81 15.11
CA GLY A 529 16.03 -14.04 15.12
C GLY A 529 16.69 -14.43 16.45
N ARG A 530 16.19 -14.02 17.63
CA ARG A 530 16.72 -14.53 18.92
C ARG A 530 15.80 -15.58 19.55
N ASP A 531 16.29 -16.81 19.64
CA ASP A 531 15.73 -17.89 20.46
C ASP A 531 16.45 -17.96 21.81
N THR A 532 15.72 -17.85 22.92
CA THR A 532 16.22 -18.05 24.30
C THR A 532 15.73 -19.37 24.89
N SER A 533 15.47 -20.39 24.07
CA SER A 533 14.99 -21.70 24.53
C SER A 533 16.09 -22.76 24.61
N LEU A 534 17.29 -22.42 25.07
CA LEU A 534 18.29 -23.40 25.53
C LEU A 534 19.06 -22.88 26.75
N SER A 535 18.45 -22.98 27.93
CA SER A 535 19.18 -22.99 29.20
C SER A 535 18.45 -23.87 30.22
N GLY A 536 18.56 -25.18 30.03
CA GLY A 536 18.32 -26.16 31.08
C GLY A 536 19.60 -26.96 31.25
N GLY A 537 20.36 -26.71 32.32
CA GLY A 537 21.59 -27.43 32.59
C GLY A 537 22.46 -26.81 33.68
N GLU A 538 22.17 -27.24 34.91
CA GLU A 538 23.09 -27.47 36.03
C GLU A 538 23.78 -26.27 36.71
N GLU A 539 23.27 -25.98 37.91
CA GLU A 539 23.95 -25.30 39.01
C GLU A 539 25.27 -26.00 39.34
N MET A 540 26.36 -25.23 39.42
CA MET A 540 27.56 -25.61 40.15
C MET A 540 28.02 -24.40 40.96
N ASP A 541 27.78 -24.47 42.27
CA ASP A 541 28.35 -23.59 43.27
C ASP A 541 29.88 -23.60 43.19
N VAL A 542 30.49 -22.42 43.12
CA VAL A 542 31.91 -22.24 43.45
C VAL A 542 32.02 -20.99 44.32
N ASP A 543 32.50 -21.23 45.53
CA ASP A 543 32.66 -20.31 46.65
C ASP A 543 33.51 -19.07 46.33
N GLU A 544 33.13 -17.98 46.97
CA GLU A 544 33.91 -16.75 47.13
C GLU A 544 35.15 -17.04 47.99
N GLU A 545 36.34 -16.79 47.44
CA GLU A 545 37.53 -16.48 48.25
C GLU A 545 38.09 -15.13 47.78
N GLU A 546 37.97 -14.15 48.69
CA GLU A 546 38.71 -12.90 48.70
C GLU A 546 40.19 -13.20 48.93
N GLU A 547 41.09 -12.65 48.10
CA GLU A 547 42.48 -12.43 48.49
C GLU A 547 42.95 -11.04 48.04
N ASP A 548 43.73 -10.46 48.95
CA ASP A 548 44.11 -9.08 49.12
C ASP A 548 45.22 -8.59 48.17
N GLU A 549 45.39 -7.27 48.24
CA GLU A 549 46.51 -6.39 47.85
C GLU A 549 47.91 -7.03 47.77
N GLU A 550 48.71 -6.61 46.77
CA GLU A 550 49.94 -5.81 46.95
C GLU A 550 50.82 -5.81 45.67
N ASP A 551 51.17 -4.59 45.26
CA ASP A 551 52.50 -4.10 44.87
C ASP A 551 53.32 -4.57 43.63
N GLU A 552 53.80 -3.51 42.96
CA GLU A 552 55.15 -3.28 42.39
C GLU A 552 55.56 -3.81 41.00
N ASP A 553 55.92 -2.81 40.17
CA ASP A 553 57.06 -2.71 39.24
C ASP A 553 57.22 -3.68 38.05
N ALA A 554 57.06 -3.13 36.83
CA ALA A 554 58.14 -2.91 35.84
C ALA A 554 57.63 -2.36 34.50
#